data_AF-A0A7K9Y4N5-F1
#
_entry.id   AF-A0A7K9Y4N5-F1
#
_cell.length_a   1.000
_cell.length_b   1.000
_cell.length_c   1.000
_cell.angle_alpha   90.00
_cell.angle_beta   90.00
_cell.angle_gamma   90.00
#
_symmetry.space_group_name_H-M   'P 1'
#
loop_
_entity.id
_entity.type
_entity.pdbx_description
1 polymer ?
#
loop_
_entity_poly.entity_id
_entity_poly.type
_entity_poly.pdbx_seq_one_letter_code
_entity_poly.pdbx_strand_id
1 'polypeptide(L)'
;LEDLQDTFDFSYKMYYQPGQDHSRDPEYLQQVQALQAKLQSLDRQRREVVAQLQQLLGRSETLRDFLQQELSAWRDRQQRSCLGAPADTCLLQLQGWFTALGEGLFQLLQLLRGVGELRQKVTYEQDPLQTELPLLEKRLQEQLTCLLQSAFVVEQQPCMPNTPKRPLVLRTANKFCTRARLLVRLHDRNHRMEANIHIDRSGDTTLILPLLHRFRKFNILTSSSKTVLVGDSPREGLVCDFQYLTLKEQKGGGSGKGSRGTNEGPLAVTEELHLITF
;
A
#
# COMPACT_ATOMS: atom_id res chain seq x y z
N LEU A 1 -3.35 22.20 20.00
CA LEU A 1 -2.15 22.82 19.41
C LEU A 1 -2.52 24.04 18.55
N GLU A 2 -3.45 23.89 17.61
CA GLU A 2 -3.92 24.99 16.75
C GLU A 2 -4.40 26.22 17.55
N ASP A 3 -5.33 26.06 18.51
CA ASP A 3 -5.83 27.18 19.32
C ASP A 3 -4.72 27.94 20.09
N LEU A 4 -3.72 27.21 20.59
CA LEU A 4 -2.56 27.81 21.27
C LEU A 4 -1.72 28.65 20.31
N GLN A 5 -1.60 28.18 19.07
CA GLN A 5 -0.90 28.88 18.02
C GLN A 5 -1.64 30.11 17.55
N ASP A 6 -2.95 30.03 17.36
CA ASP A 6 -3.77 31.18 16.96
C ASP A 6 -3.77 32.25 18.06
N THR A 7 -3.82 31.83 19.33
CA THR A 7 -3.69 32.74 20.48
C THR A 7 -2.32 33.44 20.50
N PHE A 8 -1.25 32.70 20.20
CA PHE A 8 0.09 33.27 20.09
C PHE A 8 0.19 34.24 18.91
N ASP A 9 -0.25 33.84 17.71
CA ASP A 9 -0.18 34.65 16.49
C ASP A 9 -0.97 35.96 16.63
N PHE A 10 -2.17 35.91 17.22
CA PHE A 10 -2.95 37.11 17.55
C PHE A 10 -2.17 38.03 18.49
N SER A 11 -1.61 37.48 19.58
CA SER A 11 -0.85 38.27 20.55
C SER A 11 0.40 38.88 19.92
N TYR A 12 1.11 38.11 19.10
CA TYR A 12 2.31 38.55 18.42
C TYR A 12 2.01 39.72 17.48
N LYS A 13 0.96 39.61 16.66
CA LYS A 13 0.53 40.68 15.75
C LYS A 13 0.05 41.94 16.47
N MET A 14 -0.58 41.79 17.64
CA MET A 14 -1.09 42.92 18.41
C MET A 14 0.02 43.71 19.14
N TYR A 15 1.01 43.01 19.70
CA TYR A 15 1.97 43.61 20.62
C TYR A 15 3.38 43.79 20.03
N TYR A 16 3.76 43.02 19.00
CA TYR A 16 5.09 43.13 18.41
C TYR A 16 5.11 44.14 17.26
N GLN A 17 5.67 45.32 17.53
CA GLN A 17 5.88 46.38 16.53
C GLN A 17 7.38 46.51 16.20
N PRO A 18 7.86 45.97 15.06
CA PRO A 18 9.27 46.08 14.70
C PRO A 18 9.66 47.53 14.37
N GLY A 19 10.81 47.97 14.87
CA GLY A 19 11.45 49.25 14.47
C GLY A 19 11.17 50.45 15.38
N GLN A 20 10.44 50.29 16.48
CA GLN A 20 10.28 51.34 17.50
C GLN A 20 11.18 51.03 18.72
N ASP A 21 11.87 52.05 19.25
CA ASP A 21 12.76 51.89 20.40
C ASP A 21 11.95 51.91 21.71
N HIS A 22 11.53 50.72 22.14
CA HIS A 22 10.74 50.48 23.33
C HIS A 22 11.57 49.96 24.51
N SER A 23 12.89 50.03 24.41
CA SER A 23 13.83 49.45 25.38
C SER A 23 13.67 49.98 26.82
N ARG A 24 13.01 51.12 27.00
CA ARG A 24 12.73 51.76 28.30
C ARG A 24 11.27 51.67 28.75
N ASP A 25 10.39 51.06 27.96
CA ASP A 25 8.97 50.92 28.31
C ASP A 25 8.73 49.61 29.10
N PRO A 26 8.42 49.70 30.41
CA PRO A 26 8.19 48.53 31.24
C PRO A 26 6.95 47.72 30.82
N GLU A 27 5.92 48.37 30.25
CA GLU A 27 4.71 47.67 29.78
C GLU A 27 5.02 46.84 28.54
N TYR A 28 5.81 47.40 27.61
CA TYR A 28 6.28 46.67 26.43
C TYR A 28 7.15 45.47 26.80
N LEU A 29 8.09 45.63 27.74
CA LEU A 29 8.93 44.53 28.23
C LEU A 29 8.09 43.40 28.85
N GLN A 30 7.04 43.74 29.60
CA GLN A 30 6.12 42.77 30.18
C GLN A 30 5.32 42.03 29.10
N GLN A 31 4.88 42.72 28.04
CA GLN A 31 4.21 42.10 26.89
C GLN A 31 5.13 41.13 26.13
N VAL A 32 6.39 41.50 25.91
CA VAL A 32 7.40 40.62 25.28
C VAL A 32 7.63 39.37 26.12
N GLN A 33 7.73 39.49 27.46
CA GLN A 33 7.84 38.33 28.35
C GLN A 33 6.62 37.41 28.25
N ALA A 34 5.41 37.97 28.18
CA ALA A 34 4.19 37.20 28.01
C ALA A 34 4.14 36.46 26.67
N LEU A 35 4.59 37.10 25.58
CA LEU A 35 4.73 36.46 24.26
C LEU A 35 5.73 35.30 24.30
N GLN A 36 6.86 35.48 24.97
CA GLN A 36 7.88 34.44 25.10
C GLN A 36 7.35 33.24 25.90
N ALA A 37 6.60 33.46 26.98
CA ALA A 37 5.95 32.39 27.73
C ALA A 37 4.92 31.61 26.87
N LYS A 38 4.14 32.32 26.03
CA LYS A 38 3.22 31.67 25.08
C LYS A 38 3.97 30.83 24.05
N LEU A 39 5.08 31.34 23.52
CA LEU A 39 5.93 30.61 22.57
C LEU A 39 6.55 29.35 23.19
N GLN A 40 7.04 29.44 24.43
CA GLN A 40 7.58 28.27 25.16
C GLN A 40 6.49 27.21 25.41
N SER A 41 5.28 27.63 25.75
CA SER A 41 4.14 26.70 25.89
C SER A 41 3.82 26.00 24.57
N LEU A 42 3.85 26.75 23.45
CA LEU A 42 3.65 26.22 22.11
C LEU A 42 4.75 25.24 21.71
N ASP A 43 6.03 25.54 21.97
CA ASP A 43 7.15 24.62 21.72
C ASP A 43 7.00 23.32 22.50
N ARG A 44 6.70 23.39 23.81
CA ARG A 44 6.44 22.21 24.64
C ARG A 44 5.32 21.34 24.04
N GLN A 45 4.23 21.96 23.59
CA GLN A 45 3.11 21.24 22.98
C GLN A 45 3.47 20.64 21.62
N ARG A 46 4.29 21.31 20.79
CA ARG A 46 4.80 20.73 19.54
C ARG A 46 5.67 19.51 19.80
N ARG A 47 6.58 19.57 20.79
CA ARG A 47 7.41 18.42 21.18
C ARG A 47 6.56 17.24 21.65
N GLU A 48 5.52 17.50 22.45
CA GLU A 48 4.59 16.47 22.92
C GLU A 48 3.84 15.82 21.76
N VAL A 49 3.30 16.61 20.83
CA VAL A 49 2.62 16.09 19.62
C VAL A 49 3.57 15.24 18.78
N VAL A 50 4.81 15.70 18.54
CA VAL A 50 5.81 14.93 17.80
C VAL A 50 6.12 13.60 18.49
N ALA A 51 6.31 13.60 19.82
CA ALA A 51 6.56 12.37 20.57
C ALA A 51 5.37 11.39 20.49
N GLN A 52 4.13 11.89 20.59
CA GLN A 52 2.93 11.07 20.44
C GLN A 52 2.81 10.49 19.03
N LEU A 53 3.09 11.27 17.99
CA LEU A 53 3.11 10.82 16.59
C LEU A 53 4.16 9.72 16.37
N GLN A 54 5.38 9.91 16.89
CA GLN A 54 6.44 8.90 16.83
C GLN A 54 6.00 7.58 17.51
N GLN A 55 5.37 7.67 18.69
CA GLN A 55 4.89 6.51 19.43
C GLN A 55 3.75 5.78 18.69
N LEU A 56 2.78 6.52 18.16
CA LEU A 56 1.68 5.94 17.38
C LEU A 56 2.19 5.26 16.11
N LEU A 57 3.16 5.88 15.42
CA LEU A 57 3.77 5.29 14.24
C LEU A 57 4.50 3.98 14.60
N GLY A 58 5.27 3.96 15.69
CA GLY A 58 5.93 2.75 16.17
C GLY A 58 4.96 1.61 16.53
N ARG A 59 3.82 1.93 17.16
CA ARG A 59 2.77 0.92 17.43
C ARG A 59 2.16 0.39 16.13
N SER A 60 1.93 1.25 15.14
CA SER A 60 1.46 0.85 13.82
C SER A 60 2.46 -0.04 13.08
N GLU A 61 3.78 0.15 13.27
CA GLU A 61 4.82 -0.75 12.75
C GLU A 61 4.67 -2.16 13.33
N THR A 62 4.51 -2.28 14.65
CA THR A 62 4.29 -3.59 15.30
C THR A 62 3.03 -4.29 14.79
N LEU A 63 1.93 -3.54 14.61
CA LEU A 63 0.69 -4.10 14.06
C LEU A 63 0.85 -4.53 12.61
N ARG A 64 1.53 -3.74 11.78
CA ARG A 64 1.84 -4.11 10.39
C ARG A 64 2.62 -5.42 10.33
N ASP A 65 3.64 -5.58 11.17
CA ASP A 65 4.49 -6.78 11.17
C ASP A 65 3.69 -8.02 11.60
N PHE A 66 2.80 -7.87 12.58
CA PHE A 66 1.83 -8.90 12.94
C PHE A 66 0.91 -9.27 11.75
N LEU A 67 0.36 -8.29 11.04
CA LEU A 67 -0.48 -8.55 9.86
C LEU A 67 0.26 -9.25 8.73
N GLN A 68 1.55 -8.97 8.55
CA GLN A 68 2.38 -9.68 7.57
C GLN A 68 2.54 -11.16 7.94
N GLN A 69 2.68 -11.48 9.23
CA GLN A 69 2.73 -12.87 9.71
C GLN A 69 1.39 -13.58 9.54
N GLU A 70 0.27 -12.92 9.85
CA GLU A 70 -1.06 -13.50 9.63
C GLU A 70 -1.36 -13.71 8.14
N LEU A 71 -0.88 -12.79 7.29
CA LEU A 71 -1.00 -12.89 5.85
C LEU A 71 -0.17 -14.05 5.29
N SER A 72 1.07 -14.24 5.75
CA SER A 72 1.90 -15.36 5.33
C SER A 72 1.28 -16.69 5.76
N ALA A 73 0.79 -16.79 7.00
CA ALA A 73 0.08 -17.96 7.48
C ALA A 73 -1.19 -18.26 6.66
N TRP A 74 -1.92 -17.23 6.22
CA TRP A 74 -3.05 -17.40 5.29
C TRP A 74 -2.61 -17.89 3.92
N ARG A 75 -1.51 -17.39 3.35
CA ARG A 75 -0.95 -17.88 2.07
C ARG A 75 -0.59 -19.37 2.16
N ASP A 76 0.01 -19.80 3.28
CA ASP A 76 0.33 -21.22 3.52
C ASP A 76 -0.93 -22.09 3.64
N ARG A 77 -2.00 -21.58 4.25
CA ARG A 77 -3.31 -22.27 4.28
C ARG A 77 -3.93 -22.35 2.89
N GLN A 78 -3.86 -21.28 2.10
CA GLN A 78 -4.35 -21.27 0.72
C GLN A 78 -3.59 -22.26 -0.17
N GLN A 79 -2.26 -22.32 -0.05
CA GLN A 79 -1.44 -23.28 -0.79
C GLN A 79 -1.84 -24.72 -0.45
N ARG A 80 -1.97 -25.05 0.85
CA ARG A 80 -2.44 -26.38 1.28
C ARG A 80 -3.85 -26.69 0.79
N SER A 81 -4.75 -25.71 0.80
CA SER A 81 -6.11 -25.85 0.25
C SER A 81 -6.09 -26.16 -1.25
N CYS A 82 -5.21 -25.53 -2.01
CA CYS A 82 -5.03 -25.82 -3.45
C CYS A 82 -4.55 -27.26 -3.71
N LEU A 83 -3.83 -27.85 -2.76
CA LEU A 83 -3.40 -29.25 -2.79
C LEU A 83 -4.48 -30.24 -2.29
N GLY A 84 -5.66 -29.74 -1.90
CA GLY A 84 -6.80 -30.55 -1.46
C GLY A 84 -6.94 -30.71 0.05
N ALA A 85 -6.11 -30.04 0.86
CA ALA A 85 -6.28 -30.06 2.31
C ALA A 85 -7.52 -29.26 2.73
N PRO A 86 -8.30 -29.72 3.73
CA PRO A 86 -9.36 -28.91 4.30
C PRO A 86 -8.71 -27.77 5.11
N ALA A 87 -8.73 -26.55 4.56
CA ALA A 87 -8.21 -25.36 5.21
C ALA A 87 -9.16 -24.17 5.03
N ASP A 88 -9.33 -23.40 6.10
CA ASP A 88 -10.07 -22.13 6.02
C ASP A 88 -9.21 -21.06 5.36
N THR A 89 -9.71 -20.56 4.23
CA THR A 89 -9.08 -19.50 3.42
C THR A 89 -9.89 -18.20 3.46
N CYS A 90 -10.83 -18.06 4.41
CA CYS A 90 -11.62 -16.84 4.59
C CYS A 90 -10.73 -15.63 4.86
N LEU A 91 -10.93 -14.56 4.10
CA LEU A 91 -10.18 -13.30 4.20
C LEU A 91 -10.85 -12.24 5.07
N LEU A 92 -12.06 -12.48 5.58
CA LEU A 92 -12.86 -11.43 6.26
C LEU A 92 -12.14 -10.80 7.46
N GLN A 93 -11.49 -11.62 8.28
CA GLN A 93 -10.77 -11.15 9.45
C GLN A 93 -9.53 -10.34 9.07
N LEU A 94 -8.71 -10.86 8.15
CA LEU A 94 -7.56 -10.15 7.59
C LEU A 94 -7.99 -8.82 6.95
N GLN A 95 -9.05 -8.82 6.15
CA GLN A 95 -9.59 -7.61 5.54
C GLN A 95 -9.99 -6.57 6.60
N GLY A 96 -10.65 -7.00 7.68
CA GLY A 96 -11.01 -6.11 8.79
C GLY A 96 -9.78 -5.46 9.42
N TRP A 97 -8.75 -6.25 9.72
CA TRP A 97 -7.53 -5.74 10.33
C TRP A 97 -6.71 -4.83 9.40
N PHE A 98 -6.53 -5.22 8.13
CA PHE A 98 -5.85 -4.41 7.12
C PHE A 98 -6.58 -3.09 6.90
N THR A 99 -7.91 -3.10 6.84
CA THR A 99 -8.71 -1.88 6.69
C THR A 99 -8.57 -0.97 7.90
N ALA A 100 -8.69 -1.49 9.13
CA ALA A 100 -8.55 -0.69 10.35
C ALA A 100 -7.16 -0.05 10.48
N LEU A 101 -6.09 -0.80 10.19
CA LEU A 101 -4.73 -0.24 10.18
C LEU A 101 -4.58 0.81 9.07
N GLY A 102 -5.10 0.54 7.87
CA GLY A 102 -5.09 1.49 6.76
C GLY A 102 -5.76 2.81 7.14
N GLU A 103 -6.99 2.76 7.67
CA GLU A 103 -7.73 3.94 8.15
C GLU A 103 -6.91 4.74 9.18
N GLY A 104 -6.31 4.05 10.17
CA GLY A 104 -5.46 4.70 11.17
C GLY A 104 -4.23 5.39 10.57
N LEU A 105 -3.55 4.76 9.60
CA LEU A 105 -2.40 5.35 8.93
C LEU A 105 -2.80 6.55 8.06
N PHE A 106 -3.95 6.52 7.37
CA PHE A 106 -4.44 7.66 6.61
C PHE A 106 -4.90 8.81 7.52
N GLN A 107 -5.48 8.52 8.68
CA GLN A 107 -5.78 9.54 9.70
C GLN A 107 -4.50 10.20 10.21
N LEU A 108 -3.45 9.41 10.50
CA LEU A 108 -2.13 9.94 10.85
C LEU A 108 -1.54 10.81 9.74
N LEU A 109 -1.74 10.44 8.46
CA LEU A 109 -1.28 11.25 7.33
C LEU A 109 -1.98 12.61 7.29
N GLN A 110 -3.29 12.66 7.51
CA GLN A 110 -4.02 13.93 7.60
C GLN A 110 -3.55 14.77 8.80
N LEU A 111 -3.32 14.13 9.94
CA LEU A 111 -2.82 14.82 11.14
C LEU A 111 -1.43 15.42 10.89
N LEU A 112 -0.51 14.69 10.26
CA LEU A 112 0.82 15.21 9.89
C LEU A 112 0.73 16.40 8.94
N ARG A 113 -0.17 16.34 7.94
CA ARG A 113 -0.42 17.47 7.03
C ARG A 113 -0.92 18.71 7.79
N GLY A 114 -1.89 18.54 8.69
CA GLY A 114 -2.39 19.64 9.53
C GLY A 114 -1.30 20.25 10.42
N VAL A 115 -0.45 19.42 11.04
CA VAL A 115 0.72 19.90 11.80
C VAL A 115 1.72 20.62 10.89
N GLY A 116 1.88 20.17 9.64
CA GLY A 116 2.70 20.83 8.62
C GLY A 116 2.17 22.23 8.25
N GLU A 117 0.85 22.40 8.15
CA GLU A 117 0.23 23.71 7.95
C GLU A 117 0.46 24.65 9.15
N LEU A 118 0.36 24.12 10.38
CA LEU A 118 0.70 24.89 11.58
C LEU A 118 2.16 25.36 11.58
N ARG A 119 3.09 24.50 11.12
CA ARG A 119 4.50 24.90 10.95
C ARG A 119 4.66 26.03 9.93
N GLN A 120 3.91 26.02 8.82
CA GLN A 120 3.98 27.10 7.82
C GLN A 120 3.51 28.45 8.36
N LYS A 121 2.54 28.45 9.28
CA LYS A 121 2.03 29.67 9.92
C LYS A 121 3.01 30.26 10.95
N VAL A 122 3.62 29.42 11.79
CA VAL A 122 4.55 29.84 12.84
C VAL A 122 5.74 28.89 12.91
N THR A 123 6.96 29.42 12.84
CA THR A 123 8.20 28.66 13.03
C THR A 123 9.25 29.51 13.72
N TYR A 124 10.31 28.88 14.24
CA TYR A 124 11.35 29.51 15.05
C TYR A 124 12.62 28.64 15.05
N GLU A 125 13.70 29.16 15.62
CA GLU A 125 14.94 28.40 15.76
C GLU A 125 14.73 27.14 16.60
N GLN A 126 15.22 25.99 16.11
CA GLN A 126 15.08 24.69 16.77
C GLN A 126 13.63 24.20 16.92
N ASP A 127 12.73 24.64 16.05
CA ASP A 127 11.36 24.13 15.95
C ASP A 127 11.38 22.62 15.64
N PRO A 128 10.85 21.75 16.54
CA PRO A 128 10.86 20.31 16.34
C PRO A 128 10.10 19.87 15.08
N LEU A 129 9.12 20.68 14.62
CA LEU A 129 8.38 20.39 13.39
C LEU A 129 9.22 20.57 12.12
N GLN A 130 10.33 21.30 12.19
CA GLN A 130 11.22 21.48 11.05
C GLN A 130 12.05 20.23 10.77
N THR A 131 12.57 19.59 11.83
CA THR A 131 13.46 18.43 11.72
C THR A 131 12.70 17.10 11.73
N GLU A 132 11.71 16.93 12.60
CA GLU A 132 11.08 15.63 12.85
C GLU A 132 9.94 15.30 11.88
N LEU A 133 9.17 16.32 11.47
CA LEU A 133 7.98 16.11 10.64
C LEU A 133 8.30 15.44 9.29
N PRO A 134 9.33 15.85 8.53
CA PRO A 134 9.68 15.17 7.27
C PRO A 134 10.09 13.70 7.46
N LEU A 135 10.73 13.38 8.59
CA LEU A 135 11.13 12.00 8.91
C LEU A 135 9.91 11.13 9.22
N LEU A 136 8.96 11.69 9.98
CA LEU A 136 7.67 11.04 10.29
C LEU A 136 6.84 10.80 9.03
N GLU A 137 6.74 11.79 8.14
CA GLU A 137 6.03 11.67 6.86
C GLU A 137 6.62 10.58 5.98
N LYS A 138 7.96 10.56 5.84
CA LYS A 138 8.66 9.54 5.05
C LYS A 138 8.39 8.14 5.60
N ARG A 139 8.57 7.95 6.91
CA ARG A 139 8.30 6.66 7.57
C ARG A 139 6.85 6.23 7.38
N LEU A 140 5.89 7.13 7.58
CA LEU A 140 4.47 6.84 7.37
C LEU A 140 4.16 6.44 5.91
N GLN A 141 4.76 7.12 4.93
CA GLN A 141 4.58 6.80 3.52
C GLN A 141 5.14 5.41 3.17
N GLU A 142 6.28 5.04 3.72
CA GLU A 142 6.86 3.70 3.59
C GLU A 142 5.92 2.64 4.20
N GLN A 143 5.34 2.91 5.37
CA GLN A 143 4.36 2.01 5.99
C GLN A 143 3.09 1.84 5.16
N LEU A 144 2.51 2.94 4.67
CA LEU A 144 1.32 2.92 3.82
C LEU A 144 1.58 2.14 2.54
N THR A 145 2.75 2.36 1.92
CA THR A 145 3.15 1.66 0.70
C THR A 145 3.28 0.16 0.96
N CYS A 146 3.98 -0.23 2.02
CA CYS A 146 4.13 -1.63 2.41
C CYS A 146 2.78 -2.30 2.73
N LEU A 147 1.89 -1.61 3.46
CA LEU A 147 0.55 -2.10 3.78
C LEU A 147 -0.28 -2.32 2.51
N LEU A 148 -0.34 -1.32 1.63
CA LEU A 148 -1.15 -1.38 0.41
C LEU A 148 -0.63 -2.43 -0.59
N GLN A 149 0.70 -2.55 -0.73
CA GLN A 149 1.31 -3.58 -1.57
C GLN A 149 1.05 -4.98 -1.04
N SER A 150 1.17 -5.20 0.28
CA SER A 150 0.89 -6.51 0.88
C SER A 150 -0.60 -6.87 0.90
N ALA A 151 -1.49 -5.87 0.93
CA ALA A 151 -2.92 -6.04 0.96
C ALA A 151 -3.53 -6.55 -0.36
N PHE A 152 -2.83 -6.45 -1.48
CA PHE A 152 -3.32 -6.95 -2.76
C PHE A 152 -2.96 -8.42 -2.92
N VAL A 153 -3.96 -9.30 -2.87
CA VAL A 153 -3.78 -10.75 -2.83
C VAL A 153 -4.61 -11.46 -3.87
N VAL A 154 -4.15 -12.64 -4.31
CA VAL A 154 -4.94 -13.56 -5.14
C VAL A 154 -5.83 -14.38 -4.20
N GLU A 155 -7.11 -14.04 -4.09
CA GLU A 155 -8.10 -14.73 -3.26
C GLU A 155 -8.44 -16.11 -3.83
N GLN A 156 -8.66 -16.20 -5.15
CA GLN A 156 -8.92 -17.44 -5.85
C GLN A 156 -7.82 -17.66 -6.88
N GLN A 157 -7.01 -18.71 -6.65
CA GLN A 157 -5.94 -19.10 -7.55
C GLN A 157 -6.49 -19.52 -8.94
N PRO A 158 -5.70 -19.36 -10.02
CA PRO A 158 -6.11 -19.72 -11.37
C PRO A 158 -6.65 -21.15 -11.46
N CYS A 159 -7.88 -21.31 -11.95
CA CYS A 159 -8.54 -22.61 -12.02
C CYS A 159 -9.47 -22.72 -13.23
N MET A 160 -9.53 -23.90 -13.85
CA MET A 160 -10.50 -24.19 -14.91
C MET A 160 -11.84 -24.63 -14.31
N PRO A 161 -12.99 -24.10 -14.77
CA PRO A 161 -14.32 -24.51 -14.26
C PRO A 161 -14.61 -26.00 -14.41
N ASN A 162 -14.05 -26.63 -15.46
CA ASN A 162 -14.26 -28.06 -15.74
C ASN A 162 -13.43 -28.98 -14.83
N THR A 163 -12.42 -28.45 -14.12
CA THR A 163 -11.54 -29.22 -13.22
C THR A 163 -11.29 -28.47 -11.91
N PRO A 164 -12.34 -28.19 -11.11
CA PRO A 164 -12.23 -27.33 -9.92
C PRO A 164 -11.34 -27.92 -8.81
N LYS A 165 -11.13 -29.25 -8.82
CA LYS A 165 -10.26 -29.96 -7.87
C LYS A 165 -8.76 -29.87 -8.21
N ARG A 166 -8.39 -29.22 -9.32
CA ARG A 166 -7.00 -29.08 -9.78
C ARG A 166 -6.70 -27.60 -10.09
N PRO A 167 -6.69 -26.71 -9.09
CA PRO A 167 -6.22 -25.34 -9.29
C PRO A 167 -4.75 -25.33 -9.72
N LEU A 168 -4.30 -24.23 -10.31
CA LEU A 168 -2.93 -24.01 -10.82
C LEU A 168 -2.53 -24.85 -12.05
N VAL A 169 -3.32 -25.84 -12.45
CA VAL A 169 -3.10 -26.60 -13.69
C VAL A 169 -4.01 -26.06 -14.79
N LEU A 170 -3.43 -25.34 -15.75
CA LEU A 170 -4.16 -24.70 -16.83
C LEU A 170 -3.86 -25.38 -18.17
N ARG A 171 -4.92 -25.67 -18.95
CA ARG A 171 -4.79 -26.17 -20.32
C ARG A 171 -4.97 -25.02 -21.31
N THR A 172 -4.12 -24.97 -22.33
CA THR A 172 -4.26 -24.01 -23.44
C THR A 172 -5.61 -24.19 -24.14
N ALA A 173 -6.14 -23.10 -24.69
CA ALA A 173 -7.47 -23.02 -25.31
C ALA A 173 -8.68 -23.26 -24.38
N ASN A 174 -8.47 -23.77 -23.15
CA ASN A 174 -9.51 -23.87 -22.15
C ASN A 174 -9.66 -22.55 -21.38
N LYS A 175 -10.91 -22.28 -20.96
CA LYS A 175 -11.22 -21.13 -20.13
C LYS A 175 -10.84 -21.38 -18.68
N PHE A 176 -10.30 -20.37 -18.02
CA PHE A 176 -10.03 -20.36 -16.58
C PHE A 176 -10.51 -19.06 -15.93
N CYS A 177 -10.59 -19.08 -14.60
CA CYS A 177 -10.89 -17.91 -13.79
C CYS A 177 -9.86 -17.74 -12.68
N THR A 178 -9.75 -16.52 -12.17
CA THR A 178 -8.89 -16.15 -11.05
C THR A 178 -9.42 -14.88 -10.42
N ARG A 179 -9.26 -14.72 -9.11
CA ARG A 179 -9.81 -13.57 -8.38
C ARG A 179 -8.73 -12.92 -7.52
N ALA A 180 -8.52 -11.63 -7.71
CA ALA A 180 -7.69 -10.82 -6.83
C ALA A 180 -8.57 -9.96 -5.92
N ARG A 181 -8.07 -9.66 -4.72
CA ARG A 181 -8.74 -8.85 -3.70
C ARG A 181 -7.76 -7.85 -3.10
N LEU A 182 -8.21 -6.63 -2.89
CA LEU A 182 -7.54 -5.66 -2.04
C LEU A 182 -8.13 -5.73 -0.62
N LEU A 183 -7.31 -6.10 0.36
CA LEU A 183 -7.74 -6.25 1.76
C LEU A 183 -8.00 -4.92 2.48
N VAL A 184 -7.46 -3.82 1.96
CA VAL A 184 -7.70 -2.48 2.49
C VAL A 184 -8.92 -1.88 1.81
N ARG A 185 -10.02 -1.74 2.54
CA ARG A 185 -11.30 -1.23 2.01
C ARG A 185 -11.40 0.29 2.12
N LEU A 186 -10.50 1.00 1.46
CA LEU A 186 -10.57 2.47 1.37
C LEU A 186 -11.14 2.84 0.00
N HIS A 187 -12.45 2.98 -0.06
CA HIS A 187 -13.12 3.30 -1.32
C HIS A 187 -13.12 4.81 -1.55
N ASP A 188 -12.30 5.26 -2.50
CA ASP A 188 -12.43 6.58 -3.10
C ASP A 188 -13.41 6.49 -4.28
N ARG A 189 -14.58 7.12 -4.14
CA ARG A 189 -15.62 7.14 -5.20
C ARG A 189 -15.17 7.92 -6.44
N ASN A 190 -14.15 8.77 -6.31
CA ASN A 190 -13.70 9.67 -7.35
C ASN A 190 -12.59 9.08 -8.21
N HIS A 191 -11.91 8.04 -7.75
CA HIS A 191 -10.79 7.41 -8.46
C HIS A 191 -11.06 5.93 -8.69
N ARG A 192 -11.19 5.54 -9.97
CA ARG A 192 -11.36 4.14 -10.36
C ARG A 192 -10.00 3.45 -10.37
N MET A 193 -9.89 2.36 -9.61
CA MET A 193 -8.74 1.46 -9.67
C MET A 193 -8.96 0.40 -10.74
N GLU A 194 -7.91 0.05 -11.46
CA GLU A 194 -7.94 -0.92 -12.54
C GLU A 194 -6.74 -1.87 -12.39
N ALA A 195 -7.01 -3.18 -12.39
CA ALA A 195 -5.99 -4.23 -12.28
C ALA A 195 -5.74 -4.87 -13.64
N ASN A 196 -4.49 -5.16 -13.95
CA ASN A 196 -4.08 -5.73 -15.23
C ASN A 196 -3.45 -7.10 -15.04
N ILE A 197 -4.01 -8.12 -15.67
CA ILE A 197 -3.51 -9.48 -15.59
C ILE A 197 -2.51 -9.78 -16.72
N HIS A 198 -1.38 -10.37 -16.34
CA HIS A 198 -0.29 -10.75 -17.25
C HIS A 198 0.21 -12.15 -16.90
N ILE A 199 0.87 -12.82 -17.85
CA ILE A 199 1.61 -14.05 -17.60
C ILE A 199 3.08 -13.84 -17.99
N ASP A 200 4.00 -14.31 -17.15
CA ASP A 200 5.46 -14.25 -17.35
C ASP A 200 6.02 -12.82 -17.59
N ARG A 201 5.41 -11.79 -16.99
CA ARG A 201 5.88 -10.40 -17.12
C ARG A 201 7.17 -10.18 -16.31
N SER A 202 8.22 -9.77 -17.01
CA SER A 202 9.61 -9.57 -16.56
C SER A 202 9.87 -8.49 -15.48
N GLY A 203 8.83 -7.92 -14.84
CA GLY A 203 8.96 -6.69 -14.05
C GLY A 203 9.75 -6.80 -12.75
N ASP A 204 9.74 -7.98 -12.10
CA ASP A 204 10.33 -8.18 -10.76
C ASP A 204 11.08 -9.53 -10.61
N THR A 205 11.21 -10.28 -11.71
CA THR A 205 11.81 -11.62 -11.72
C THR A 205 13.29 -11.61 -12.09
N THR A 206 14.04 -10.60 -11.63
CA THR A 206 15.49 -10.47 -11.91
C THR A 206 16.30 -11.72 -11.52
N LEU A 207 15.78 -12.52 -10.57
CA LEU A 207 16.37 -13.78 -10.13
C LEU A 207 15.98 -15.02 -10.97
N ILE A 208 14.97 -14.93 -11.84
CA ILE A 208 14.49 -16.04 -12.72
C ILE A 208 14.86 -15.79 -14.20
N LEU A 209 15.33 -14.58 -14.54
CA LEU A 209 15.60 -14.11 -15.90
C LEU A 209 16.51 -15.00 -16.76
N PRO A 210 17.61 -15.62 -16.27
CA PRO A 210 18.47 -16.39 -17.17
C PRO A 210 17.81 -17.67 -17.71
N LEU A 211 16.78 -18.18 -17.01
CA LEU A 211 16.11 -19.44 -17.35
C LEU A 211 14.83 -19.22 -18.18
N LEU A 212 14.09 -18.13 -17.94
CA LEU A 212 12.83 -17.80 -18.63
C LEU A 212 12.99 -17.57 -20.13
N HIS A 213 14.16 -17.14 -20.59
CA HIS A 213 14.42 -16.97 -22.04
C HIS A 213 14.39 -18.29 -22.82
N ARG A 214 14.49 -19.44 -22.14
CA ARG A 214 14.49 -20.78 -22.75
C ARG A 214 13.17 -21.53 -22.55
N PHE A 215 12.24 -21.00 -21.75
CA PHE A 215 10.94 -21.61 -21.50
C PHE A 215 9.89 -21.14 -22.50
N ARG A 216 8.83 -21.95 -22.65
CA ARG A 216 7.68 -21.60 -23.50
C ARG A 216 7.01 -20.34 -22.96
N LYS A 217 6.44 -19.54 -23.85
CA LYS A 217 5.77 -18.29 -23.47
C LYS A 217 4.30 -18.37 -23.82
N PHE A 218 3.46 -17.75 -22.99
CA PHE A 218 2.02 -17.75 -23.18
C PHE A 218 1.48 -16.32 -23.23
N ASN A 219 0.33 -16.16 -23.87
CA ASN A 219 -0.48 -14.97 -23.85
C ASN A 219 -1.83 -15.27 -23.22
N ILE A 220 -2.35 -14.32 -22.44
CA ILE A 220 -3.75 -14.32 -22.01
C ILE A 220 -4.58 -13.68 -23.13
N LEU A 221 -5.55 -14.44 -23.64
CA LEU A 221 -6.45 -14.01 -24.72
C LEU A 221 -7.84 -13.68 -24.15
N THR A 222 -8.05 -12.43 -23.77
CA THR A 222 -9.32 -11.78 -23.36
C THR A 222 -8.99 -10.36 -22.90
N SER A 223 -9.97 -9.59 -22.40
CA SER A 223 -9.70 -8.35 -21.65
C SER A 223 -8.67 -8.61 -20.55
N SER A 224 -7.46 -8.08 -20.72
CA SER A 224 -6.35 -8.19 -19.78
C SER A 224 -6.46 -7.19 -18.63
N SER A 225 -7.49 -6.36 -18.65
CA SER A 225 -7.72 -5.33 -17.65
C SER A 225 -9.12 -5.44 -17.06
N LYS A 226 -9.24 -5.21 -15.75
CA LYS A 226 -10.51 -5.19 -15.04
C LYS A 226 -10.53 -4.12 -13.96
N THR A 227 -11.57 -3.31 -13.94
CA THR A 227 -11.82 -2.34 -12.86
C THR A 227 -12.05 -3.07 -11.54
N VAL A 228 -11.43 -2.59 -10.47
CA VAL A 228 -11.69 -3.07 -9.10
C VAL A 228 -13.10 -2.65 -8.74
N LEU A 229 -13.97 -3.63 -8.51
CA LEU A 229 -15.35 -3.38 -8.13
C LEU A 229 -15.51 -3.52 -6.61
N VAL A 230 -16.33 -2.65 -6.04
CA VAL A 230 -16.91 -2.88 -4.72
C VAL A 230 -17.97 -3.95 -4.93
N GLY A 231 -17.82 -5.10 -4.28
CA GLY A 231 -18.88 -6.11 -4.37
C GLY A 231 -20.15 -5.65 -3.67
N ASP A 232 -21.28 -6.18 -4.12
CA ASP A 232 -22.63 -5.81 -3.71
C ASP A 232 -22.91 -6.16 -2.23
N SER A 233 -22.10 -7.06 -1.65
CA SER A 233 -22.16 -7.41 -0.23
C SER A 233 -20.94 -6.93 0.57
N PRO A 234 -21.08 -6.66 1.88
CA PRO A 234 -19.95 -6.32 2.74
C PRO A 234 -18.87 -7.41 2.80
N ARG A 235 -19.19 -8.65 2.38
CA ARG A 235 -18.26 -9.78 2.30
C ARG A 235 -17.41 -9.77 1.02
N GLU A 236 -17.88 -9.15 -0.04
CA GLU A 236 -17.19 -9.18 -1.34
C GLU A 236 -16.02 -8.20 -1.41
N GLY A 237 -15.97 -7.17 -0.55
CA GLY A 237 -14.81 -6.28 -0.48
C GLY A 237 -14.47 -5.57 -1.80
N LEU A 238 -13.19 -5.27 -2.02
CA LEU A 238 -12.68 -4.71 -3.27
C LEU A 238 -12.03 -5.82 -4.10
N VAL A 239 -12.69 -6.25 -5.17
CA VAL A 239 -12.33 -7.48 -5.90
C VAL A 239 -12.21 -7.24 -7.40
N CYS A 240 -11.26 -7.94 -8.01
CA CYS A 240 -11.10 -8.11 -9.44
C CYS A 240 -11.30 -9.58 -9.81
N ASP A 241 -12.49 -9.91 -10.33
CA ASP A 241 -12.81 -11.28 -10.72
C ASP A 241 -12.57 -11.50 -12.22
N PHE A 242 -11.44 -12.09 -12.61
CA PHE A 242 -11.15 -12.37 -14.01
C PHE A 242 -11.76 -13.71 -14.40
N GLN A 243 -12.76 -13.68 -15.28
CA GLN A 243 -13.47 -14.86 -15.76
C GLN A 243 -13.22 -15.08 -17.26
N TYR A 244 -13.34 -16.33 -17.70
CA TYR A 244 -13.25 -16.74 -19.11
C TYR A 244 -11.90 -16.42 -19.78
N LEU A 245 -10.82 -16.28 -19.00
CA LEU A 245 -9.47 -16.10 -19.51
C LEU A 245 -9.02 -17.35 -20.28
N THR A 246 -8.21 -17.19 -21.31
CA THR A 246 -7.68 -18.33 -22.10
C THR A 246 -6.19 -18.15 -22.36
N LEU A 247 -5.40 -19.23 -22.26
CA LEU A 247 -3.98 -19.19 -22.60
C LEU A 247 -3.73 -19.64 -24.04
N LYS A 248 -2.87 -18.91 -24.75
CA LYS A 248 -2.33 -19.28 -26.06
C LYS A 248 -0.80 -19.23 -26.04
N GLU A 249 -0.17 -20.31 -26.45
CA GLU A 249 1.27 -20.38 -26.60
C GLU A 249 1.76 -19.41 -27.69
N GLN A 250 2.81 -18.66 -27.38
CA GLN A 250 3.55 -17.84 -28.33
C GLN A 250 4.45 -18.76 -29.15
N LYS A 251 4.14 -18.93 -30.44
CA LYS A 251 5.06 -19.61 -31.35
C LYS A 251 6.23 -18.67 -31.66
N GLY A 252 7.46 -19.09 -31.37
CA GLY A 252 8.66 -18.32 -31.67
C GLY A 252 8.74 -17.95 -33.17
N GLY A 253 8.98 -16.68 -33.46
CA GLY A 253 9.13 -16.16 -34.82
C GLY A 253 10.47 -16.56 -35.44
N GLY A 254 10.65 -17.83 -35.76
CA GLY A 254 11.79 -18.33 -36.52
C GLY A 254 11.35 -18.80 -37.90
N SER A 255 11.41 -17.92 -38.90
CA SER A 255 11.29 -18.29 -40.31
C SER A 255 12.53 -19.10 -40.69
N GLY A 256 12.44 -20.43 -40.69
CA GLY A 256 13.55 -21.29 -41.04
C GLY A 256 13.21 -22.78 -40.99
N LYS A 257 13.23 -23.42 -42.16
CA LYS A 257 13.02 -24.86 -42.37
C LYS A 257 14.13 -25.64 -41.64
N GLY A 258 13.87 -26.10 -40.41
CA GLY A 258 14.85 -26.84 -39.59
C GLY A 258 14.67 -26.74 -38.06
N SER A 259 13.77 -25.89 -37.57
CA SER A 259 13.55 -25.68 -36.13
C SER A 259 12.69 -26.78 -35.46
N ARG A 260 13.18 -28.03 -35.41
CA ARG A 260 12.56 -29.11 -34.62
C ARG A 260 12.96 -29.12 -33.12
N GLY A 261 13.59 -28.06 -32.62
CA GLY A 261 14.09 -28.02 -31.23
C GLY A 261 13.96 -26.67 -30.50
N THR A 262 13.27 -25.67 -31.05
CA THR A 262 13.24 -24.31 -30.48
C THR A 262 12.02 -24.04 -29.58
N ASN A 263 11.05 -24.95 -29.55
CA ASN A 263 9.84 -24.86 -28.70
C ASN A 263 9.82 -25.88 -27.55
N GLU A 264 10.82 -26.77 -27.48
CA GLU A 264 10.97 -27.64 -26.32
C GLU A 264 11.86 -26.90 -25.33
N GLY A 265 11.24 -26.38 -24.28
CA GLY A 265 11.99 -25.81 -23.18
C GLY A 265 12.88 -26.88 -22.54
N PRO A 266 13.84 -26.47 -21.70
CA PRO A 266 14.81 -27.39 -21.11
C PRO A 266 14.19 -28.40 -20.12
N LEU A 267 12.90 -28.27 -19.79
CA LEU A 267 12.17 -29.12 -18.86
C LEU A 267 10.98 -29.79 -19.54
N ALA A 268 10.51 -30.89 -18.95
CA ALA A 268 9.28 -31.51 -19.41
C ALA A 268 8.10 -30.55 -19.25
N VAL A 269 7.09 -30.71 -20.10
CA VAL A 269 5.93 -29.79 -20.15
C VAL A 269 5.24 -29.59 -18.80
N THR A 270 5.27 -30.62 -17.95
CA THR A 270 4.64 -30.67 -16.63
C THR A 270 5.50 -30.12 -15.49
N GLU A 271 6.77 -29.82 -15.75
CA GLU A 271 7.75 -29.34 -14.76
C GLU A 271 8.02 -27.83 -14.91
N GLU A 272 7.62 -27.23 -16.03
CA GLU A 272 7.68 -25.79 -16.26
C GLU A 272 6.58 -25.06 -15.48
N LEU A 273 6.98 -24.12 -14.64
CA LEU A 273 6.08 -23.27 -13.85
C LEU A 273 6.02 -21.86 -14.46
N HIS A 274 4.80 -21.32 -14.56
CA HIS A 274 4.52 -19.99 -15.07
C HIS A 274 3.86 -19.14 -13.99
N LEU A 275 4.09 -17.82 -14.04
CA LEU A 275 3.55 -16.89 -13.06
C LEU A 275 2.53 -15.97 -13.71
N ILE A 276 1.35 -15.88 -13.10
CA ILE A 276 0.33 -14.89 -13.44
C ILE A 276 0.47 -13.72 -12.46
N THR A 277 0.63 -12.52 -13.01
CA THR A 277 0.82 -11.26 -12.27
C THR A 277 -0.39 -10.36 -12.48
N PHE A 278 -0.78 -9.63 -11.42
CA PHE A 278 -1.91 -8.70 -11.40
C PHE A 278 -1.42 -7.27 -11.13
#